data_AF-W1DUZ8-F1
#
_entry.id   AF-W1DUZ8-F1
#
_cell.length_a   1.000
_cell.length_b   1.000
_cell.length_c   1.000
_cell.angle_alpha   90.00
_cell.angle_beta   90.00
_cell.angle_gamma   90.00
#
_symmetry.space_group_name_H-M   'P 1'
#
loop_
_entity.id
_entity.type
_entity.pdbx_description
1 polymer ?
#
loop_
_entity_poly.entity_id
_entity_poly.type
_entity_poly.pdbx_seq_one_letter_code
_entity_poly.pdbx_strand_id
1 'polypeptide(L)' 'MALVGQLEQAISLLSSASSQVKLGSLQQARYDARIDQLRDLQARFRPYQKM' A
#
# COMPACT_ATOMS: atom_id res chain seq x y z
N MET A 1 -0.12 -11.10 -12.94
CA MET A 1 -0.08 -9.63 -12.87
C MET A 1 0.10 -9.18 -11.41
N ALA A 2 1.18 -9.56 -10.73
CA ALA A 2 1.36 -9.27 -9.30
C ALA A 2 2.81 -8.99 -8.85
N LEU A 3 3.78 -8.87 -9.76
CA LEU A 3 5.19 -8.67 -9.40
C LEU A 3 5.91 -7.72 -10.36
N VAL A 4 5.22 -6.69 -10.87
CA VAL A 4 5.81 -5.71 -11.81
C VAL A 4 5.66 -4.31 -11.23
N GLY A 5 6.47 -3.94 -10.23
CA GLY A 5 6.67 -2.54 -9.81
C GLY A 5 5.45 -1.71 -9.39
N GLN A 6 4.24 -2.28 -9.36
CA GLN A 6 2.97 -1.61 -9.15
C GLN A 6 2.66 -1.36 -7.66
N LEU A 7 3.69 -1.13 -6.84
CA LEU A 7 3.52 -0.81 -5.42
C LEU A 7 2.65 0.44 -5.25
N GLU A 8 2.86 1.46 -6.10
CA GLU A 8 2.02 2.66 -6.15
C GLU A 8 0.55 2.37 -6.43
N GLN A 9 0.28 1.50 -7.41
CA GLN A 9 -1.10 1.15 -7.78
C GLN A 9 -1.77 0.32 -6.67
N ALA A 10 -1.04 -0.58 -6.01
CA ALA A 10 -1.54 -1.33 -4.86
C ALA A 10 -1.84 -0.40 -3.68
N ILE A 11 -0.96 0.57 -3.38
CA ILE A 11 -1.19 1.58 -2.33
C ILE A 11 -2.45 2.39 -2.65
N SER A 12 -2.61 2.88 -3.88
CA SER A 12 -3.79 3.67 -4.28
C SER A 12 -5.10 2.89 -4.09
N LEU A 13 -5.14 1.63 -4.52
CA LEU A 13 -6.32 0.77 -4.34
C LEU A 13 -6.63 0.53 -2.86
N LEU A 14 -5.62 0.23 -2.05
CA LEU A 14 -5.79 0.02 -0.61
C LEU A 14 -6.20 1.30 0.12
N SER A 15 -5.68 2.47 -0.26
CA SER A 15 -6.09 3.77 0.29
C SER A 15 -7.56 4.07 -0.04
N SER A 16 -8.00 3.78 -1.27
CA SER A 16 -9.42 3.90 -1.63
C SER A 16 -10.30 2.95 -0.80
N ALA A 17 -9.89 1.69 -0.66
CA ALA A 17 -10.61 0.71 0.17
C ALA A 17 -10.67 1.12 1.66
N SER A 18 -9.58 1.66 2.23
CA SER A 18 -9.55 2.18 3.60
C SER A 18 -10.53 3.34 3.80
N SER A 19 -10.67 4.23 2.81
CA SER A 19 -11.60 5.36 2.88
C SER A 19 -13.09 4.96 2.79
N GLN A 20 -13.39 3.77 2.26
CA GLN A 20 -14.76 3.28 2.08
C GLN A 20 -15.29 2.49 3.29
N VAL A 21 -14.41 2.10 4.23
CA VAL A 21 -14.82 1.36 5.43
C VAL A 21 -15.06 2.31 6.59
N LYS A 22 -15.77 1.81 7.62
CA LYS A 22 -16.07 2.60 8.81
C LYS A 22 -14.78 3.08 9.49
N LEU A 23 -14.71 4.38 9.75
CA LEU A 23 -13.60 5.00 10.50
C LEU A 23 -13.44 4.36 11.88
N GLY A 24 -12.21 4.02 12.25
CA GLY A 24 -11.85 3.33 13.49
C GLY A 24 -12.19 1.84 13.50
N SER A 25 -12.62 1.25 12.38
CA SER A 25 -12.88 -0.19 12.31
C SER A 25 -11.60 -1.01 12.22
N LEU A 26 -11.66 -2.27 12.66
CA LEU A 26 -10.57 -3.24 12.48
C LEU A 26 -10.22 -3.43 10.99
N GLN A 27 -11.20 -3.28 10.10
CA GLN A 27 -10.98 -3.39 8.66
C GLN A 27 -10.14 -2.23 8.14
N GLN A 28 -10.41 -1.00 8.60
CA GLN A 28 -9.59 0.17 8.28
C GLN A 28 -8.16 -0.03 8.76
N ALA A 29 -7.97 -0.43 10.02
CA ALA A 29 -6.65 -0.68 10.60
C ALA A 29 -5.84 -1.73 9.82
N ARG A 30 -6.51 -2.75 9.25
CA ARG A 30 -5.87 -3.75 8.38
C ARG A 30 -5.41 -3.15 7.06
N TYR A 31 -6.22 -2.30 6.43
CA TYR A 31 -5.81 -1.63 5.19
C TYR A 31 -4.66 -0.67 5.44
N ASP A 32 -4.73 0.13 6.50
CA ASP A 32 -3.69 1.10 6.85
C ASP A 32 -2.36 0.39 7.15
N ALA A 33 -2.36 -0.67 7.97
CA ALA A 33 -1.18 -1.48 8.24
C ALA A 33 -0.58 -2.09 6.96
N ARG A 34 -1.42 -2.47 5.99
CA ARG A 34 -0.92 -2.99 4.71
C ARG A 34 -0.32 -1.91 3.82
N ILE A 35 -0.89 -0.70 3.83
CA ILE A 35 -0.33 0.46 3.13
C ILE A 35 1.05 0.79 3.69
N ASP A 36 1.21 0.79 5.01
CA ASP A 36 2.50 1.06 5.67
C ASP A 36 3.57 0.04 5.24
N GLN A 37 3.23 -1.25 5.26
CA GLN A 37 4.13 -2.31 4.79
C GLN A 37 4.57 -2.10 3.33
N LEU A 38 3.67 -1.66 2.45
CA LEU A 38 3.99 -1.42 1.04
C LEU A 38 4.85 -0.16 0.85
N ARG A 39 4.63 0.89 1.66
CA ARG A 39 5.46 2.10 1.65
C ARG A 39 6.88 1.82 2.12
N ASP A 40 7.05 1.03 3.17
CA ASP A 40 8.36 0.57 3.64
C ASP A 40 9.08 -0.24 2.56
N LEU A 41 8.35 -1.15 1.93
CA LEU A 41 8.88 -1.95 0.82
C LEU A 41 9.32 -1.06 -0.34
N GLN A 42 8.48 -0.09 -0.73
CA GLN A 42 8.80 0.86 -1.78
C GLN A 42 10.03 1.70 -1.42
N ALA A 43 10.17 2.18 -0.19
CA ALA A 43 11.34 2.94 0.25
C ALA A 43 12.62 2.11 0.14
N ARG A 44 12.56 0.81 0.47
CA ARG A 44 13.69 -0.13 0.32
C ARG A 44 14.02 -0.41 -1.15
N PHE A 45 13.03 -0.46 -2.04
CA PHE A 45 13.24 -0.71 -3.47
C PHE A 45 13.53 0.54 -4.31
N ARG A 46 13.24 1.74 -3.80
CA ARG A 46 13.50 3.03 -4.45
C ARG A 46 14.93 3.20 -4.99
N PRO A 47 16.01 2.82 -4.29
CA PRO A 47 17.37 2.90 -4.85
C PRO A 47 17.61 1.95 -6.02
N TYR A 48 16.89 0.83 -6.10
CA TYR A 48 17.04 -0.18 -7.16
C TYR A 48 16.17 0.10 -8.40
N GLN A 49 15.21 1.02 -8.32
CA GLN A 49 14.40 1.44 -9.48
C GLN A 49 15.10 2.46 -10.40
N LYS A 50 16.28 2.97 -10.01
CA LYS A 50 17.02 4.02 -10.72
C LYS A 50 18.20 3.51 -11.58
N MET A 51 18.39 2.20 -11.71
CA MET A 51 19.39 1.60 -12.62
C MET A 51 18.78 1.26 -13.97
#